data_AF-W7CVA9-F1
#
_entry.id   AF-W7CVA9-F1
#
_cell.length_a   1.000
_cell.length_b   1.000
_cell.length_c   1.000
_cell.angle_alpha   90.00
_cell.angle_beta   90.00
_cell.angle_gamma   90.00
#
_symmetry.space_group_name_H-M   'P 1'
#
loop_
_entity.id
_entity.type
_entity.pdbx_description
1 polymer ?
#
loop_
_entity_poly.entity_id
_entity_poly.type
_entity_poly.pdbx_seq_one_letter_code
_entity_poly.pdbx_strand_id
1 'polypeptide(L)' 'MEKIEHTIGKKAAEMVIPYPPGIPIIITGETITAAHIEMLLSAKQHHYQGGEKLHEDRLKIFI' A
#
# COMPACT_ATOMS: atom_id res chain seq x y z
N MET A 1 -3.92 -9.74 -6.12
CA MET A 1 -4.29 -8.43 -5.53
C MET A 1 -5.54 -8.64 -4.70
N GLU A 2 -5.61 -7.97 -3.56
CA GLU A 2 -6.69 -8.12 -2.59
C GLU A 2 -7.19 -6.75 -2.15
N LYS A 3 -8.43 -6.66 -1.64
CA LYS A 3 -8.92 -5.40 -1.06
C LYS A 3 -8.07 -5.01 0.15
N ILE A 4 -7.79 -3.72 0.28
CA ILE A 4 -6.90 -3.18 1.32
C ILE A 4 -7.34 -3.62 2.72
N GLU A 5 -8.65 -3.62 3.00
CA GLU A 5 -9.24 -4.05 4.28
C GLU A 5 -8.93 -5.52 4.66
N HIS A 6 -8.70 -6.38 3.66
CA HIS A 6 -8.39 -7.80 3.85
C HIS A 6 -6.90 -8.13 3.73
N THR A 7 -6.04 -7.11 3.69
CA THR A 7 -4.59 -7.31 3.52
C THR A 7 -3.80 -7.27 4.82
N ILE A 8 -4.40 -6.82 5.93
CA ILE A 8 -3.76 -6.79 7.25
C ILE A 8 -3.24 -8.20 7.62
N GLY A 9 -2.00 -8.27 8.07
CA GLY A 9 -1.30 -9.51 8.42
C GLY A 9 -0.70 -10.26 7.24
N LYS A 10 -0.99 -9.88 5.99
CA LYS A 10 -0.38 -10.47 4.79
C LYS A 10 0.92 -9.78 4.43
N LYS A 11 1.71 -10.39 3.54
CA LYS A 11 2.95 -9.81 3.03
C LYS A 11 2.69 -9.00 1.77
N ALA A 12 3.14 -7.74 1.74
CA ALA A 12 3.03 -6.89 0.55
C ALA A 12 3.88 -7.43 -0.60
N ALA A 13 3.33 -7.47 -1.80
CA ALA A 13 4.03 -7.86 -3.02
C ALA A 13 4.34 -6.66 -3.95
N GLU A 14 4.15 -5.44 -3.45
CA GLU A 14 4.56 -4.20 -4.09
C GLU A 14 4.95 -3.16 -3.05
N MET A 15 5.64 -2.12 -3.50
CA MET A 15 5.92 -0.93 -2.71
C MET A 15 4.94 0.20 -3.07
N VAL A 16 4.71 1.11 -2.13
CA VAL A 16 3.96 2.35 -2.37
C VAL A 16 4.72 3.51 -1.76
N ILE A 17 5.10 4.49 -2.60
CA ILE A 17 5.89 5.66 -2.21
C ILE A 17 5.12 6.93 -2.60
N PRO A 18 4.41 7.61 -1.67
CA PRO A 18 3.72 8.86 -1.94
C PRO A 18 4.65 10.07 -2.03
N TYR A 19 4.23 11.07 -2.80
CA TYR A 19 4.88 12.36 -2.98
C TYR A 19 3.90 13.51 -2.76
N PRO A 20 4.25 14.51 -1.93
CA PRO A 20 5.37 14.53 -0.97
C PRO A 20 5.12 13.57 0.23
N PRO A 21 6.16 13.10 0.95
CA PRO A 21 7.57 13.50 0.91
C PRO A 21 8.48 12.60 0.03
N GLY A 22 7.97 11.52 -0.58
CA GLY A 22 8.78 10.61 -1.38
C GLY A 22 9.46 9.49 -0.60
N ILE A 23 8.87 9.07 0.53
CA ILE A 23 9.35 7.93 1.33
C ILE A 23 8.35 6.77 1.26
N PRO A 24 8.78 5.51 1.35
CA PRO A 24 7.87 4.37 1.30
C PRO A 24 6.90 4.34 2.48
N ILE A 25 5.60 4.12 2.21
CA ILE A 25 4.63 3.70 3.23
C ILE A 25 4.79 2.20 3.50
N ILE A 26 5.07 1.44 2.45
CA ILE A 26 5.27 0.00 2.51
C ILE A 26 6.25 -0.45 1.44
N ILE A 27 7.06 -1.44 1.75
CA ILE A 27 8.02 -2.08 0.86
C ILE A 27 7.62 -3.54 0.63
N THR A 28 7.93 -4.06 -0.56
CA THR A 28 7.74 -5.48 -0.89
C THR A 28 8.36 -6.39 0.17
N GLY A 29 7.57 -7.35 0.67
CA GLY A 29 7.96 -8.32 1.71
C GLY A 29 7.62 -7.89 3.15
N GLU A 30 7.20 -6.64 3.37
CA GLU A 30 6.73 -6.20 4.68
C GLU A 30 5.37 -6.78 5.03
N THR A 31 5.13 -6.92 6.34
CA THR A 31 3.80 -7.30 6.84
C THR A 31 2.91 -6.07 6.83
N ILE A 32 1.74 -6.17 6.20
CA ILE A 32 0.78 -5.08 6.11
C ILE A 32 0.10 -4.91 7.47
N THR A 33 0.11 -3.68 7.99
CA THR A 33 -0.47 -3.32 9.28
C THR A 33 -1.64 -2.37 9.08
N ALA A 34 -2.47 -2.18 10.10
CA ALA A 34 -3.54 -1.18 10.06
C ALA A 34 -3.00 0.24 9.81
N ALA A 35 -1.84 0.59 10.37
CA ALA A 35 -1.19 1.87 10.13
C ALA A 35 -0.78 2.04 8.65
N HIS A 36 -0.28 0.98 8.00
CA HIS A 36 -0.04 1.01 6.56
C HIS A 36 -1.33 1.30 5.78
N ILE A 37 -2.45 0.69 6.14
CA ILE A 37 -3.74 0.93 5.48
C ILE A 37 -4.17 2.38 5.60
N GLU A 38 -4.14 2.95 6.81
CA GLU A 38 -4.50 4.35 7.05
C GLU A 38 -3.64 5.31 6.22
N MET A 39 -2.32 5.09 6.21
CA MET A 39 -1.40 5.88 5.39
C MET A 39 -1.67 5.72 3.90
N LEU A 40 -1.87 4.50 3.41
CA LEU A 40 -2.15 4.22 1.99
C LEU A 40 -3.44 4.89 1.52
N LEU A 41 -4.50 4.85 2.34
CA LEU A 41 -5.76 5.52 2.03
C LEU A 41 -5.60 7.05 1.96
N SER A 42 -4.82 7.64 2.87
CA SER A 42 -4.52 9.08 2.83
C SER A 42 -3.64 9.47 1.63
N ALA A 43 -2.75 8.57 1.21
CA ALA A 43 -1.85 8.76 0.07
C ALA A 43 -2.56 8.75 -1.29
N LYS A 44 -3.79 8.22 -1.39
CA LYS A 44 -4.58 8.18 -2.64
C LYS A 44 -4.80 9.55 -3.28
N GLN A 45 -4.80 10.62 -2.47
CA GLN A 45 -5.01 12.00 -2.92
C GLN A 45 -3.73 12.65 -3.48
N HIS A 46 -2.61 11.95 -3.42
CA HIS A 46 -1.29 12.45 -3.78
C HIS A 46 -0.72 11.66 -4.96
N HIS A 47 0.37 12.13 -5.54
CA HIS A 47 1.14 11.31 -6.47
C HIS A 47 1.84 10.19 -5.70
N TYR A 48 1.94 9.00 -6.28
CA TYR A 48 2.68 7.90 -5.69
C TYR A 48 3.32 7.03 -6.76
N GLN A 49 4.46 6.42 -6.40
CA GLN A 49 5.11 5.38 -7.18
C GLN A 49 4.72 4.00 -6.64
N GLY A 50 4.46 3.06 -7.55
CA GLY A 50 3.93 1.75 -7.20
C GLY A 50 2.42 1.82 -6.96
N GLY A 51 1.88 0.91 -6.14
CA GLY A 51 0.45 0.91 -5.80
C GLY A 51 -0.46 0.83 -7.03
N GLU A 52 -0.22 -0.13 -7.93
CA GLU A 52 -0.84 -0.18 -9.27
C GLU A 52 -2.37 -0.06 -9.25
N LYS A 53 -3.01 -0.61 -8.21
CA LYS A 53 -4.46 -0.55 -8.00
C LYS A 53 -4.86 0.09 -6.67
N LEU A 54 -4.00 0.94 -6.12
CA LEU A 54 -4.29 1.64 -4.87
C LEU A 54 -5.50 2.59 -5.01
N HIS A 55 -5.69 3.21 -6.18
CA HIS A 55 -6.88 4.02 -6.48
C HIS A 55 -8.20 3.22 -6.37
N GLU A 56 -8.16 1.90 -6.61
CA GLU A 56 -9.29 0.97 -6.46
C GLU A 56 -9.38 0.32 -5.06
N ASP A 57 -8.61 0.79 -4.08
CA ASP A 57 -8.50 0.20 -2.74
C ASP A 57 -8.00 -1.25 -2.75
N ARG A 58 -7.03 -1.55 -3.63
CA ARG A 58 -6.43 -2.88 -3.75
C ARG A 58 -4.91 -2.82 -3.65
N LEU A 59 -4.33 -3.87 -3.08
CA LEU A 59 -2.88 -4.03 -2.93
C LEU A 59 -2.45 -5.43 -3.38
N LYS A 60 -1.26 -5.54 -3.98
CA LYS A 60 -0.60 -6.82 -4.25
C LYS A 60 -0.09 -7.42 -2.94
N ILE A 61 -0.36 -8.70 -2.77
CA ILE A 61 0.09 -9.51 -1.65
C ILE A 61 0.79 -10.75 -2.19
N PHE A 62 1.75 -11.29 -1.45
CA PHE A 62 2.26 -12.64 -1.69
C PHE A 62 1.18 -13.66 -1.29
N ILE A 63 1.10 -14.76 -2.05
CA ILE A 63 0.17 -15.88 -1.82
C ILE A 63 0.86 -16.89 -0.91
#